data_AF-A0A6A4SQA6-F1
#
_entry.id   AF-A0A6A4SQA6-F1
#
_cell.length_a   1.000
_cell.length_b   1.000
_cell.length_c   1.000
_cell.angle_alpha   90.00
_cell.angle_beta   90.00
_cell.angle_gamma   90.00
#
_symmetry.space_group_name_H-M   'P 1'
#
loop_
_entity.id
_entity.type
_entity.pdbx_description
1 polymer ?
#
loop_
_entity_poly.entity_id
_entity_poly.type
_entity_poly.pdbx_seq_one_letter_code
_entity_poly.pdbx_strand_id
1 'polypeptide(L)'
;MFASQATCGSHTDIDTYTSSVLDYINTTVGSVTTWKQITTYPNQKPWMNKEVRLLLKARNIAFRSGDALAYSISRANLRRGIIKAKHCYKLKVEEHFSNSDPRRMWQGIQAISDYKPSNSTPITTDVSFLNELLCSFR
;
A
#
# COMPACT_ATOMS: atom_id res chain seq x y z
N MET A 1 1.59 -28.93 18.81
CA MET A 1 0.73 -29.76 19.66
C MET A 1 0.28 -28.91 20.82
N PHE A 2 -1.02 -28.79 21.08
CA PHE A 2 -1.51 -28.07 22.26
C PHE A 2 -1.03 -28.78 23.52
N ALA A 3 -0.69 -28.02 24.56
CA ALA A 3 -0.38 -28.60 25.86
C ALA A 3 -1.60 -29.44 26.29
N SER A 4 -1.44 -30.76 26.32
CA SER A 4 -2.39 -31.62 27.00
C SER A 4 -2.29 -31.26 28.47
N GLN A 5 -3.37 -30.65 28.96
CA GLN A 5 -3.67 -30.30 30.34
C GLN A 5 -2.63 -30.76 31.37
N ALA A 6 -1.95 -29.82 32.02
CA ALA A 6 -1.37 -30.07 33.33
C ALA A 6 -2.53 -30.21 34.34
N THR A 7 -3.15 -31.40 34.39
CA THR A 7 -4.21 -31.71 35.36
C THR A 7 -3.58 -32.01 36.72
N CYS A 8 -3.55 -31.02 37.60
CA CYS A 8 -3.52 -31.25 39.04
C CYS A 8 -4.88 -30.84 39.62
N GLY A 9 -5.82 -31.77 39.66
CA GLY A 9 -7.18 -31.53 40.16
C GLY A 9 -8.14 -30.93 39.13
N SER A 10 -9.44 -30.96 39.41
CA SER A 10 -10.55 -30.61 38.51
C SER A 10 -10.66 -29.12 38.13
N HIS A 11 -9.56 -28.36 38.18
CA HIS A 11 -9.53 -26.94 37.85
C HIS A 11 -8.66 -26.74 36.61
N THR A 12 -9.30 -26.44 35.48
CA THR A 12 -8.59 -25.99 34.28
C THR A 12 -8.11 -24.57 34.53
N ASP A 13 -6.80 -24.37 34.54
CA ASP A 13 -6.22 -23.04 34.57
C ASP A 13 -6.49 -22.35 33.22
N ILE A 14 -7.54 -21.53 33.21
CA ILE A 14 -8.02 -20.78 32.05
C ILE A 14 -6.93 -19.86 31.50
N ASP A 15 -6.07 -19.31 32.34
CA ASP A 15 -5.01 -18.39 31.95
C ASP A 15 -3.89 -19.13 31.23
N THR A 16 -3.54 -20.33 31.71
CA THR A 16 -2.56 -21.19 31.03
C THR A 16 -3.08 -21.71 29.69
N TYR A 17 -4.35 -22.12 29.61
CA TYR A 17 -4.94 -22.57 28.34
C TYR A 17 -5.04 -21.45 27.31
N THR A 18 -5.54 -20.27 27.71
CA THR A 18 -5.65 -19.11 26.82
C THR A 18 -4.27 -18.64 26.33
N SER A 19 -3.26 -18.66 27.19
CA SER A 19 -1.87 -18.34 26.82
C SER A 19 -1.32 -19.32 25.78
N SER A 20 -1.55 -20.62 25.96
CA SER A 20 -1.12 -21.67 25.03
C SER A 20 -1.77 -21.55 23.65
N VAL A 21 -3.07 -21.24 23.61
CA VAL A 21 -3.80 -21.00 22.35
C VAL A 21 -3.29 -19.74 21.64
N LEU A 22 -3.06 -18.65 22.38
CA LEU A 22 -2.55 -17.41 21.81
C LEU A 22 -1.15 -17.60 21.23
N ASP A 23 -0.27 -18.31 21.93
CA ASP A 23 1.09 -18.62 21.46
C ASP A 23 1.05 -19.49 20.19
N TYR A 24 0.17 -20.50 20.15
CA TYR A 24 -0.03 -21.30 18.94
C TYR A 24 -0.50 -20.46 17.74
N ILE A 25 -1.42 -19.53 17.94
CA ILE A 25 -1.87 -18.63 16.87
C ILE A 25 -0.71 -17.74 16.40
N ASN A 26 0.04 -17.14 17.31
CA ASN A 26 1.15 -16.25 16.95
C ASN A 26 2.27 -17.00 16.21
N THR A 27 2.62 -18.20 16.65
CA THR A 27 3.63 -19.05 16.01
C THR A 27 3.19 -19.55 14.64
N THR A 28 1.93 -19.96 14.48
CA THR A 28 1.38 -20.35 13.17
C THR A 28 1.28 -19.16 12.21
N VAL A 29 0.85 -18.00 12.68
CA VAL A 29 0.84 -16.77 11.87
C VAL A 29 2.26 -16.40 11.44
N GLY A 30 3.24 -16.44 12.34
CA GLY A 30 4.63 -16.12 12.04
C GLY A 30 5.31 -17.11 11.09
N SER A 31 4.93 -18.39 11.14
CA SER A 31 5.51 -19.44 10.28
C SER A 31 4.87 -19.50 8.89
N VAL A 32 3.56 -19.27 8.79
CA VAL A 32 2.83 -19.34 7.51
C VAL A 32 2.86 -18.01 6.76
N THR A 33 2.89 -16.88 7.49
CA THR A 33 2.86 -15.55 6.88
C THR A 33 4.27 -15.09 6.58
N THR A 34 4.57 -14.86 5.30
CA THR A 34 5.83 -14.23 4.91
C THR A 34 5.69 -12.71 4.95
N TRP A 35 6.49 -12.04 5.78
CA TRP A 35 6.61 -10.60 5.72
C TRP A 35 7.35 -10.18 4.45
N LYS A 36 6.82 -9.18 3.74
CA LYS A 36 7.46 -8.60 2.55
C LYS A 36 7.52 -7.10 2.70
N GLN A 37 8.74 -6.58 2.81
CA GLN A 37 8.97 -5.15 2.80
C GLN A 37 8.89 -4.61 1.37
N ILE A 38 7.98 -3.67 1.12
CA ILE A 38 7.84 -2.99 -0.18
C ILE A 38 8.23 -1.52 0.02
N THR A 39 9.36 -1.12 -0.55
CA THR A 39 9.75 0.28 -0.61
C THR A 39 8.91 0.99 -1.68
N THR A 40 8.08 1.93 -1.26
CA THR A 40 7.37 2.86 -2.16
C THR A 40 8.09 4.19 -2.13
N TYR A 41 8.49 4.68 -3.30
CA TYR A 41 9.16 5.97 -3.42
C TYR A 41 8.13 7.06 -3.65
N PRO A 42 8.33 8.29 -3.12
CA PRO A 42 7.41 9.41 -3.35
C PRO A 42 7.14 9.71 -4.83
N ASN A 43 8.11 9.43 -5.71
CA ASN A 43 8.01 9.64 -7.16
C ASN A 43 7.52 8.40 -7.93
N GLN A 44 7.00 7.38 -7.24
CA GLN A 44 6.55 6.17 -7.90
C GLN A 44 5.36 6.48 -8.79
N LYS A 45 5.54 6.28 -10.10
CA LYS A 45 4.52 6.56 -11.08
C LYS A 45 3.22 5.79 -10.78
N PRO A 46 2.03 6.42 -10.81
CA PRO A 46 0.76 5.76 -10.45
C PRO A 46 0.42 4.52 -11.30
N TRP A 47 0.93 4.44 -12.54
CA TRP A 47 0.78 3.27 -13.41
C TRP A 47 1.72 2.09 -13.07
N MET A 48 2.63 2.22 -12.10
CA MET A 48 3.53 1.14 -11.63
C MET A 48 2.81 0.18 -10.68
N ASN A 49 1.96 -0.68 -11.25
CA ASN A 49 1.20 -1.71 -10.53
C ASN A 49 1.92 -3.08 -10.46
N LYS A 50 1.30 -4.07 -9.80
CA LYS A 50 1.84 -5.43 -9.62
C LYS A 50 2.18 -6.11 -10.95
N GLU A 51 1.32 -5.99 -11.96
CA GLU A 51 1.52 -6.61 -13.27
C GLU A 51 2.75 -6.06 -14.00
N VAL A 52 2.94 -4.73 -13.98
CA VAL A 52 4.15 -4.11 -14.56
C VAL A 52 5.41 -4.59 -13.83
N ARG A 53 5.36 -4.76 -12.50
CA ARG A 53 6.48 -5.31 -11.71
C ARG A 53 6.78 -6.77 -12.06
N LEU A 54 5.77 -7.59 -12.29
CA LEU A 54 5.93 -8.98 -12.74
C LEU A 54 6.57 -9.04 -14.12
N LEU A 55 6.13 -8.19 -15.05
CA LEU A 55 6.72 -8.08 -16.39
C LEU A 55 8.18 -7.61 -16.36
N LEU A 56 8.50 -6.64 -15.48
CA LEU A 56 9.89 -6.21 -15.24
C LEU A 56 10.74 -7.36 -14.71
N LYS A 57 10.21 -8.13 -13.75
CA LYS A 57 10.89 -9.31 -13.20
C LYS A 57 11.14 -10.37 -14.29
N ALA A 58 10.13 -10.70 -15.08
CA ALA A 58 10.24 -11.66 -16.19
C ALA A 58 11.30 -11.23 -17.21
N ARG A 59 11.30 -9.94 -17.61
CA ARG A 59 12.31 -9.39 -18.51
C ARG A 59 13.72 -9.46 -17.92
N ASN A 60 13.88 -9.14 -16.64
CA ASN A 60 15.19 -9.21 -15.97
C ASN A 60 15.70 -10.66 -15.85
N ILE A 61 14.81 -11.62 -15.63
CA ILE A 61 15.17 -13.05 -15.63
C ILE A 61 15.64 -13.47 -17.03
N ALA A 62 14.88 -13.15 -18.08
CA ALA A 62 15.25 -13.47 -19.46
C ALA A 62 16.56 -12.79 -19.90
N PHE A 63 16.80 -11.56 -19.43
CA PHE A 63 18.07 -10.88 -19.68
C PHE A 63 19.25 -11.63 -19.03
N ARG A 64 19.09 -12.07 -17.78
CA ARG A 64 20.13 -12.81 -17.04
C ARG A 64 20.38 -14.21 -17.58
N SER A 65 19.39 -14.83 -18.23
CA SER A 65 19.55 -16.17 -18.84
C SER A 65 20.29 -16.14 -20.17
N GLY A 66 20.48 -14.97 -20.80
CA GLY A 66 21.15 -14.84 -22.10
C GLY A 66 20.31 -15.30 -23.31
N ASP A 67 19.06 -15.71 -23.09
CA ASP A 67 18.15 -16.12 -24.16
C ASP A 67 17.57 -14.89 -24.90
N ALA A 68 18.06 -14.66 -26.11
CA ALA A 68 17.67 -13.52 -26.93
C ALA A 68 16.18 -13.52 -27.32
N LEU A 69 15.59 -14.70 -27.58
CA LEU A 69 14.17 -14.80 -27.96
C LEU A 69 13.28 -14.54 -26.75
N ALA A 70 13.56 -15.18 -25.61
CA ALA A 70 12.84 -14.93 -24.37
C ALA A 70 12.96 -13.47 -23.92
N TYR A 71 14.14 -12.86 -24.10
CA TYR A 71 14.34 -11.44 -23.82
C TYR A 71 13.50 -10.55 -24.74
N SER A 72 13.48 -10.83 -26.05
CA SER A 72 12.66 -10.08 -27.02
C SER A 72 11.17 -10.15 -26.70
N ILE A 73 10.65 -11.34 -26.41
CA ILE A 73 9.25 -11.58 -26.05
C ILE A 73 8.89 -10.85 -24.75
N SER A 74 9.68 -11.03 -23.70
CA SER A 74 9.44 -10.40 -22.39
C SER A 74 9.52 -8.88 -22.46
N ARG A 75 10.40 -8.33 -23.30
CA ARG A 75 10.48 -6.89 -23.60
C ARG A 75 9.23 -6.37 -24.31
N ALA A 76 8.73 -7.09 -25.32
CA ALA A 76 7.49 -6.72 -26.02
C ALA A 76 6.27 -6.77 -25.07
N ASN A 77 6.19 -7.79 -24.23
CA ASN A 77 5.12 -7.93 -23.23
C ASN A 77 5.18 -6.82 -22.18
N LEU A 78 6.38 -6.47 -21.70
CA LEU A 78 6.58 -5.33 -20.79
C LEU A 78 6.07 -4.02 -21.42
N ARG A 79 6.39 -3.76 -22.69
CA ARG A 79 5.90 -2.56 -23.39
C ARG A 79 4.38 -2.52 -23.45
N ARG A 80 3.73 -3.61 -23.85
CA ARG A 80 2.26 -3.72 -23.88
C ARG A 80 1.65 -3.53 -22.49
N GLY A 81 2.23 -4.14 -21.47
CA GLY A 81 1.79 -4.02 -20.09
C GLY A 81 1.85 -2.58 -19.55
N ILE A 82 2.93 -1.84 -19.85
CA ILE A 82 3.05 -0.43 -19.47
C ILE A 82 1.99 0.43 -20.18
N ILE A 83 1.78 0.23 -21.49
CA ILE A 83 0.75 0.96 -22.25
C ILE A 83 -0.63 0.72 -21.64
N LYS A 84 -0.97 -0.55 -21.36
CA LYS A 84 -2.23 -0.92 -20.72
C LYS A 84 -2.36 -0.29 -19.33
N ALA A 85 -1.33 -0.35 -18.50
CA ALA A 85 -1.36 0.21 -17.15
C ALA A 85 -1.53 1.74 -17.16
N LYS A 86 -0.85 2.45 -18.08
CA LYS A 86 -1.05 3.90 -18.28
C LYS A 86 -2.47 4.21 -18.72
N HIS A 87 -3.03 3.43 -19.65
CA HIS A 87 -4.40 3.61 -20.11
C HIS A 87 -5.42 3.38 -18.99
N CYS A 88 -5.28 2.31 -18.21
CA CYS A 88 -6.15 2.06 -17.06
C CYS A 88 -6.08 3.19 -16.02
N TYR A 89 -4.88 3.71 -15.73
CA TYR A 89 -4.74 4.86 -14.83
C TYR A 89 -5.39 6.12 -15.39
N LYS A 90 -5.23 6.39 -16.70
CA LYS A 90 -5.92 7.50 -17.38
C LYS A 90 -7.43 7.40 -17.18
N LEU A 91 -8.04 6.25 -17.50
CA LEU A 91 -9.49 6.04 -17.34
C LEU A 91 -9.94 6.26 -15.88
N LYS A 92 -9.16 5.77 -14.91
CA LYS A 92 -9.46 5.96 -13.49
C LYS A 92 -9.44 7.44 -13.08
N VAL A 93 -8.50 8.22 -13.62
CA VAL A 93 -8.45 9.67 -13.37
C VAL A 93 -9.63 10.37 -14.03
N GLU A 94 -9.95 10.03 -15.29
CA GLU A 94 -11.09 10.60 -16.03
C GLU A 94 -12.44 10.29 -15.36
N GLU A 95 -12.59 9.12 -14.74
CA GLU A 95 -13.80 8.73 -14.00
C GLU A 95 -14.18 9.72 -12.90
N HIS A 96 -13.20 10.40 -12.28
CA HIS A 96 -13.45 11.43 -11.27
C HIS A 96 -14.17 12.67 -11.83
N PHE A 97 -14.14 12.87 -13.15
CA PHE A 97 -14.71 14.03 -13.84
C PHE A 97 -15.98 13.70 -14.64
N SER A 98 -16.40 12.43 -14.67
CA SER A 98 -17.58 11.99 -15.43
C SER A 98 -18.92 12.44 -14.82
N ASN A 99 -18.94 12.83 -13.55
CA ASN A 99 -20.13 13.26 -12.82
C ASN A 99 -19.93 14.68 -12.25
N SER A 100 -21.01 15.44 -12.11
CA SER A 100 -20.99 16.80 -11.55
C SER A 100 -20.86 16.85 -10.02
N ASP A 101 -20.16 15.90 -9.39
CA ASP A 101 -19.90 15.89 -7.95
C ASP A 101 -18.56 16.59 -7.65
N PRO A 102 -18.57 17.79 -7.02
CA PRO A 102 -17.35 18.54 -6.71
C PRO A 102 -16.37 17.77 -5.83
N ARG A 103 -16.86 16.88 -4.94
CA ARG A 103 -15.98 16.09 -4.06
C ARG A 103 -15.16 15.08 -4.87
N ARG A 104 -15.78 14.42 -5.85
CA ARG A 104 -15.09 13.47 -6.74
C ARG A 104 -14.14 14.16 -7.69
N MET A 105 -14.51 15.33 -8.22
CA MET A 105 -13.60 16.16 -9.01
C MET A 105 -12.35 16.54 -8.22
N TRP A 106 -12.52 16.95 -6.95
CA TRP A 106 -11.40 17.27 -6.07
C TRP A 106 -10.46 16.07 -5.87
N GLN A 107 -11.00 14.85 -5.68
CA GLN A 107 -10.19 13.63 -5.63
C GLN A 107 -9.38 13.41 -6.91
N GLY A 108 -9.96 13.70 -8.08
CA GLY A 108 -9.26 13.65 -9.37
C GLY A 108 -8.09 14.65 -9.43
N ILE A 109 -8.30 15.89 -8.98
CA ILE A 109 -7.25 16.92 -8.89
C ILE A 109 -6.13 16.48 -7.92
N GLN A 110 -6.50 15.93 -6.75
CA GLN A 110 -5.52 15.40 -5.80
C GLN A 110 -4.68 14.27 -6.41
N ALA A 111 -5.31 13.38 -7.18
CA ALA A 111 -4.63 12.26 -7.83
C ALA A 111 -3.64 12.69 -8.94
N ILE A 112 -3.86 13.85 -9.57
CA ILE A 112 -2.98 14.42 -10.61
C ILE A 112 -1.84 15.24 -10.00
N SER A 113 -2.13 15.97 -8.92
CA SER A 113 -1.18 16.87 -8.26
C SER A 113 -0.23 16.18 -7.29
N ASP A 114 -0.39 14.87 -7.07
CA ASP A 114 0.28 14.11 -6.00
C ASP A 114 0.09 14.75 -4.60
N TYR A 115 -0.99 15.53 -4.43
CA TYR A 115 -1.28 16.23 -3.18
C TYR A 115 -1.67 15.22 -2.10
N LYS A 116 -0.81 15.11 -1.08
CA LYS A 116 -1.11 14.36 0.14
C LYS A 116 -1.67 15.35 1.17
N PRO A 117 -2.91 15.17 1.68
CA PRO A 117 -3.39 16.00 2.76
C PRO A 117 -2.41 15.87 3.92
N SER A 118 -1.91 17.01 4.40
CA SER A 118 -1.15 17.03 5.64
C SER A 118 -2.13 16.60 6.73
N ASN A 119 -1.97 15.37 7.23
CA ASN A 119 -2.51 15.00 8.53
C ASN A 119 -1.68 15.72 9.59
N SER A 120 -1.69 17.06 9.57
CA SER A 120 -1.28 17.82 10.73
C SER A 120 -2.38 17.55 11.74
N THR A 121 -2.03 16.89 12.84
CA THR A 121 -2.79 17.08 14.07
C THR A 121 -3.01 18.59 14.23
N PRO A 122 -4.19 19.04 14.67
CA PRO A 122 -4.39 20.45 14.93
C PRO A 122 -3.38 20.83 16.00
N ILE A 123 -2.29 21.47 15.57
CA ILE A 123 -1.52 22.32 16.44
C ILE A 123 -2.56 23.34 16.88
N THR A 124 -2.89 23.33 18.17
CA THR A 124 -3.62 24.43 18.82
C THR A 124 -2.86 25.69 18.45
N THR A 125 -3.27 26.29 17.35
CA THR A 125 -2.69 27.49 16.80
C THR A 125 -3.25 28.55 17.72
N ASP A 126 -2.38 29.06 18.58
CA ASP A 126 -2.71 30.11 19.53
C ASP A 126 -3.43 31.23 18.77
N VAL A 127 -4.74 31.31 18.98
CA VAL A 127 -5.65 32.22 18.27
C VAL A 127 -5.19 33.67 18.45
N SER A 128 -4.42 33.92 19.51
CA SER A 128 -3.77 35.20 19.82
C SER A 128 -2.79 35.65 18.73
N PHE A 129 -1.95 34.74 18.20
CA PHE A 129 -0.96 35.07 17.16
C PHE A 129 -1.62 35.42 15.82
N LEU A 130 -2.72 34.72 15.48
CA LEU A 130 -3.48 35.01 14.27
C LEU A 130 -4.22 36.35 14.36
N ASN A 131 -4.73 36.70 15.55
CA ASN A 131 -5.39 37.99 15.79
C ASN A 131 -4.40 39.16 15.71
N GLU A 132 -3.16 38.97 16.18
CA GLU A 132 -2.09 39.97 16.09
C GLU A 132 -1.70 40.25 14.63
N LEU A 133 -1.56 39.22 13.81
CA LEU A 133 -1.28 39.36 12.38
C LEU A 133 -2.43 40.05 11.63
N LEU A 134 -3.69 39.72 11.94
CA LEU A 134 -4.86 40.33 11.31
C LEU A 134 -5.03 41.82 11.67
N CYS A 135 -4.67 42.22 12.89
CA CYS A 135 -4.72 43.63 13.32
C CYS A 135 -3.64 44.51 12.68
N SER A 136 -2.51 43.92 12.23
CA SER A 136 -1.41 44.68 11.61
C SER A 136 -1.68 45.15 10.17
N PHE A 137 -2.77 44.67 9.55
CA PHE A 137 -3.17 45.02 8.17
C PHE A 137 -4.45 45.85 8.11
N ARG A 138 -4.87 46.48 9.22
CA ARG A 138 -6.01 47.40 9.28
C ARG A 138 -5.59 48.83 9.53
#